data_AF-A0A517DVM3-F1
#
_entry.id   AF-A0A517DVM3-F1
#
_cell.length_a   1.000
_cell.length_b   1.000
_cell.length_c   1.000
_cell.angle_alpha   90.00
_cell.angle_beta   90.00
_cell.angle_gamma   90.00
#
_symmetry.space_group_name_H-M   'P 1'
#
loop_
_entity.id
_entity.type
_entity.pdbx_description
1 polymer ?
#
loop_
_entity_poly.entity_id
_entity_poly.type
_entity_poly.pdbx_seq_one_letter_code
_entity_poly.pdbx_strand_id
1 'polypeptide(L)'
;MSEPRALLQESVLAAGVMKDYTTPGDPYGCISQVDSAGTVHAGVVKTLPGGNYFEGHDARVLNFVKGSEYKALVVDYTYSPTSSLYGIFDPAANGIWGTPVVRTDTNWDINNPYSIVTNGNDMFLMGYDSQDIIKVDLTTFNAASGNPFFTYTPLAGKEGHGVDMDAVEIDGTLYLAALFINAEGYSNYGNSQLVLVEAATGDLAATIDLNANANSIAIAADNFAYVTSFGGVQQPGGNATSRLQVVDLNASPPAVTQTIGIVTPVTAGDYVDVALVDANAYVLTANFDGSYSNYTYRLVRTTQASLKAGNFGTSSTYSATVPSGATWLLAYDGIVLWFVRATEIYTIDTSVALSSSALTLRANAGLYNATTNPQGLGIDDPHEVYGQLNTAAVVIPAASAAPRAFARGASHTKHAKVMLPPEELEKFKAAAVQAAAAQEKK
;
A
#
# COMPACT_ATOMS: atom_id res chain seq x y z
N MET A 1 35.14 -16.20 22.18
CA MET A 1 33.73 -16.29 22.59
C MET A 1 33.10 -14.96 22.22
N SER A 2 32.44 -14.91 21.07
CA SER A 2 31.73 -13.72 20.59
C SER A 2 30.51 -13.51 21.47
N GLU A 3 30.30 -12.29 21.94
CA GLU A 3 29.05 -11.89 22.58
C GLU A 3 27.85 -12.29 21.70
N PRO A 4 26.74 -12.76 22.28
CA PRO A 4 25.53 -12.95 21.52
C PRO A 4 25.12 -11.58 20.99
N ARG A 5 25.07 -11.43 19.65
CA ARG A 5 24.36 -10.31 19.02
C ARG A 5 23.00 -10.26 19.69
N ALA A 6 22.68 -9.13 20.33
CA ALA A 6 21.32 -8.84 20.77
C ALA A 6 20.38 -9.24 19.63
N LEU A 7 19.38 -10.08 19.92
CA LEU A 7 18.37 -10.52 18.96
C LEU A 7 17.92 -9.27 18.20
N LEU A 8 18.27 -9.20 16.91
CA LEU A 8 17.73 -8.20 16.01
C LEU A 8 16.23 -8.30 16.17
N GLN A 9 15.57 -7.18 16.47
CA GLN A 9 14.12 -7.13 16.59
C GLN A 9 13.55 -7.72 15.29
N GLU A 10 12.62 -8.66 15.41
CA GLU A 10 12.03 -9.28 14.23
C GLU A 10 11.10 -8.28 13.56
N SER A 11 11.24 -8.07 12.25
CA SER A 11 10.24 -7.32 11.50
C SER A 11 8.99 -8.18 11.38
N VAL A 12 7.83 -7.55 11.38
CA VAL A 12 6.53 -8.17 11.24
C VAL A 12 5.79 -7.50 10.11
N LEU A 13 5.41 -8.31 9.12
CA LEU A 13 4.47 -7.93 8.09
C LEU A 13 3.09 -8.47 8.45
N ALA A 14 2.11 -7.59 8.52
CA ALA A 14 0.70 -7.95 8.64
C ALA A 14 0.02 -7.88 7.29
N ALA A 15 -1.01 -8.70 7.10
CA ALA A 15 -1.78 -8.72 5.87
C ALA A 15 -3.26 -8.98 6.14
N GLY A 16 -4.11 -8.33 5.37
CA GLY A 16 -5.54 -8.63 5.31
C GLY A 16 -5.74 -9.91 4.49
N VAL A 17 -6.26 -10.95 5.13
CA VAL A 17 -6.57 -12.25 4.52
C VAL A 17 -8.06 -12.32 4.28
N MET A 18 -8.43 -12.80 3.10
CA MET A 18 -9.81 -13.00 2.68
C MET A 18 -9.93 -14.30 1.87
N LYS A 19 -11.17 -14.74 1.69
CA LYS A 19 -11.46 -15.95 0.93
C LYS A 19 -11.41 -15.73 -0.58
N ASP A 20 -12.09 -14.70 -1.05
CA ASP A 20 -12.20 -14.37 -2.47
C ASP A 20 -12.46 -12.88 -2.72
N TYR A 21 -11.49 -12.17 -3.30
CA TYR A 21 -11.56 -10.79 -3.76
C TYR A 21 -12.41 -10.63 -5.03
N THR A 22 -12.64 -11.71 -5.78
CA THR A 22 -13.46 -11.68 -7.00
C THR A 22 -14.96 -11.76 -6.72
N THR A 23 -15.34 -12.01 -5.46
CA THR A 23 -16.72 -11.99 -5.00
C THR A 23 -16.88 -10.88 -3.94
N PRO A 24 -16.89 -9.59 -4.33
CA PRO A 24 -17.18 -8.50 -3.41
C PRO A 24 -18.54 -8.78 -2.77
N GLY A 25 -18.57 -8.94 -1.44
CA GLY A 25 -19.77 -9.44 -0.77
C GLY A 25 -19.62 -10.79 -0.06
N ASP A 26 -18.54 -11.56 -0.26
CA ASP A 26 -18.30 -12.76 0.58
C ASP A 26 -17.88 -12.26 1.98
N PRO A 27 -18.71 -12.43 3.02
CA PRO A 27 -18.38 -11.93 4.34
C PRO A 27 -17.10 -12.59 4.85
N TYR A 28 -16.50 -11.93 5.84
CA TYR A 28 -15.41 -12.43 6.66
C TYR A 28 -14.01 -12.21 6.08
N GLY A 29 -13.17 -11.73 6.97
CA GLY A 29 -11.76 -11.47 6.74
C GLY A 29 -11.02 -11.56 8.07
N CYS A 30 -9.70 -11.47 8.01
CA CYS A 30 -8.91 -11.31 9.21
C CYS A 30 -7.61 -10.59 8.89
N ILE A 31 -6.93 -10.12 9.94
CA ILE A 31 -5.52 -9.73 9.83
C ILE A 31 -4.70 -10.89 10.35
N SER A 32 -3.74 -11.33 9.55
CA SER A 32 -2.69 -12.28 9.91
C SER A 32 -1.34 -11.62 9.82
N GLN A 33 -0.31 -12.19 10.44
CA GLN A 33 1.05 -11.68 10.33
C GLN A 33 2.08 -12.78 10.14
N VAL A 34 3.25 -12.38 9.66
CA VAL A 34 4.45 -13.18 9.62
C VAL A 34 5.66 -12.34 10.02
N ASP A 35 6.57 -12.92 10.80
CA ASP A 35 7.83 -12.28 11.13
C ASP A 35 8.92 -12.54 10.07
N SER A 36 10.01 -11.78 10.12
CA SER A 36 11.15 -11.92 9.19
C SER A 36 11.89 -13.26 9.31
N ALA A 37 11.69 -14.01 10.40
CA ALA A 37 12.23 -15.36 10.58
C ALA A 37 11.33 -16.42 9.92
N GLY A 38 10.05 -16.10 9.65
CA GLY A 38 9.05 -16.98 9.06
C GLY A 38 8.03 -17.55 10.06
N THR A 39 7.96 -17.05 11.29
CA THR A 39 6.90 -17.44 12.24
C THR A 39 5.60 -16.78 11.81
N VAL A 40 4.59 -17.59 11.51
CA VAL A 40 3.26 -17.12 11.13
C VAL A 40 2.33 -17.11 12.33
N HIS A 41 1.60 -16.01 12.49
CA HIS A 41 0.48 -15.90 13.42
C HIS A 41 -0.78 -15.55 12.61
N ALA A 42 -1.61 -16.56 12.36
CA ALA A 42 -2.84 -16.37 11.59
C ALA A 42 -3.97 -15.80 12.47
N GLY A 43 -4.75 -14.87 11.93
CA GLY A 43 -5.90 -14.27 12.60
C GLY A 43 -5.57 -13.52 13.88
N VAL A 44 -4.49 -12.73 13.87
CA VAL A 44 -4.13 -11.84 15.00
C VAL A 44 -5.22 -10.79 15.28
N VAL A 45 -6.00 -10.44 14.26
CA VAL A 45 -7.26 -9.69 14.43
C VAL A 45 -8.36 -10.41 13.64
N LYS A 46 -9.37 -10.91 14.34
CA LYS A 46 -10.54 -11.57 13.75
C LYS A 46 -11.81 -10.72 13.80
N THR A 47 -11.82 -9.73 14.69
CA THR A 47 -12.97 -8.85 14.89
C THR A 47 -12.54 -7.42 15.12
N LEU A 48 -13.32 -6.50 14.60
CA LEU A 48 -13.27 -5.08 14.92
C LEU A 48 -14.16 -4.73 16.13
N PRO A 49 -14.06 -3.50 16.65
CA PRO A 49 -14.92 -3.04 17.74
C PRO A 49 -16.41 -3.36 17.51
N GLY A 50 -17.11 -3.71 18.58
CA GLY A 50 -18.50 -4.18 18.51
C GLY A 50 -18.67 -5.65 18.14
N GLY A 51 -17.57 -6.37 17.83
CA GLY A 51 -17.59 -7.81 17.52
C GLY A 51 -17.82 -8.12 16.03
N ASN A 52 -17.64 -7.14 15.14
CA ASN A 52 -17.79 -7.32 13.69
C ASN A 52 -16.63 -8.18 13.14
N TYR A 53 -16.94 -9.29 12.48
CA TYR A 53 -15.99 -10.27 11.90
C TYR A 53 -15.47 -9.88 10.50
N PHE A 54 -15.26 -8.59 10.24
CA PHE A 54 -15.00 -8.09 8.89
C PHE A 54 -16.13 -8.49 7.92
N GLU A 55 -17.37 -8.23 8.35
CA GLU A 55 -18.57 -8.51 7.57
C GLU A 55 -18.66 -7.65 6.30
N GLY A 56 -17.89 -6.54 6.23
CA GLY A 56 -17.81 -5.61 5.11
C GLY A 56 -16.95 -6.06 3.92
N HIS A 57 -16.32 -7.24 3.97
CA HIS A 57 -15.64 -7.94 2.85
C HIS A 57 -14.17 -7.58 2.63
N ASP A 58 -13.71 -6.39 3.03
CA ASP A 58 -12.33 -5.94 2.78
C ASP A 58 -11.56 -5.66 4.07
N ALA A 59 -10.95 -6.70 4.64
CA ALA A 59 -10.01 -6.55 5.76
C ALA A 59 -8.76 -5.80 5.30
N ARG A 60 -8.49 -4.64 5.91
CA ARG A 60 -7.31 -3.82 5.64
C ARG A 60 -6.48 -3.60 6.89
N VAL A 61 -5.17 -3.45 6.72
CA VAL A 61 -4.21 -3.08 7.75
C VAL A 61 -3.27 -2.02 7.20
N LEU A 62 -3.16 -0.91 7.92
CA LEU A 62 -2.21 0.14 7.68
C LEU A 62 -1.36 0.34 8.92
N ASN A 63 -0.05 0.45 8.78
CA ASN A 63 0.83 0.76 9.91
C ASN A 63 0.90 2.27 10.14
N PHE A 64 1.28 2.69 11.35
CA PHE A 64 1.71 4.06 11.66
C PHE A 64 2.49 4.13 12.97
N VAL A 65 3.08 5.29 13.29
CA VAL A 65 3.87 5.48 14.51
C VAL A 65 3.28 6.59 15.38
N LYS A 66 3.01 6.28 16.64
CA LYS A 66 2.62 7.23 17.69
C LYS A 66 3.72 7.31 18.74
N GLY A 67 4.41 8.46 18.84
CA GLY A 67 5.54 8.57 19.78
C GLY A 67 6.70 7.62 19.44
N SER A 68 6.98 6.59 20.22
CA SER A 68 7.95 5.55 19.84
C SER A 68 7.28 4.21 19.54
N GLU A 69 5.95 4.18 19.51
CA GLU A 69 5.16 2.97 19.42
C GLU A 69 4.66 2.77 17.99
N TYR A 70 4.88 1.57 17.45
CA TYR A 70 4.21 1.12 16.25
C TYR A 70 2.76 0.79 16.55
N LYS A 71 1.88 1.18 15.63
CA LYS A 71 0.44 0.95 15.70
C LYS A 71 -0.04 0.41 14.34
N ALA A 72 -1.21 -0.22 14.36
CA ALA A 72 -1.89 -0.67 13.16
C ALA A 72 -3.32 -0.12 13.14
N LEU A 73 -3.69 0.60 12.09
CA LEU A 73 -5.08 0.88 11.75
C LEU A 73 -5.62 -0.33 10.97
N VAL A 74 -6.60 -1.01 11.52
CA VAL A 74 -7.29 -2.12 10.89
C VAL A 74 -8.68 -1.65 10.48
N VAL A 75 -9.09 -2.00 9.26
CA VAL A 75 -10.32 -1.49 8.66
C VAL A 75 -11.13 -2.63 8.07
N ASP A 76 -12.44 -2.55 8.25
CA ASP A 76 -13.42 -3.32 7.50
C ASP A 76 -14.15 -2.35 6.58
N TYR A 77 -13.84 -2.41 5.30
CA TYR A 77 -14.41 -1.52 4.30
C TYR A 77 -15.55 -2.24 3.56
N THR A 78 -16.76 -1.67 3.60
CA THR A 78 -17.91 -2.16 2.84
C THR A 78 -18.13 -1.32 1.59
N TYR A 79 -18.34 -1.96 0.44
CA TYR A 79 -18.54 -1.28 -0.84
C TYR A 79 -19.95 -0.68 -1.03
N SER A 80 -21.00 -1.29 -0.46
CA SER A 80 -22.39 -0.87 -0.69
C SER A 80 -23.30 -1.14 0.52
N PRO A 81 -23.74 -0.10 1.25
CA PRO A 81 -23.27 1.29 1.13
C PRO A 81 -21.79 1.42 1.50
N THR A 82 -21.09 2.33 0.84
CA THR A 82 -19.70 2.68 1.15
C THR A 82 -19.58 3.07 2.62
N SER A 83 -18.83 2.29 3.40
CA SER A 83 -18.58 2.58 4.81
C SER A 83 -17.28 1.92 5.26
N SER A 84 -16.68 2.46 6.32
CA SER A 84 -15.49 1.88 6.93
C SER A 84 -15.65 1.82 8.44
N LEU A 85 -15.40 0.63 9.00
CA LEU A 85 -15.25 0.44 10.43
C LEU A 85 -13.77 0.35 10.77
N TYR A 86 -13.34 1.06 11.82
CA TYR A 86 -11.94 1.22 12.19
C TYR A 86 -11.63 0.60 13.55
N GLY A 87 -10.42 0.06 13.69
CA GLY A 87 -9.82 -0.28 14.97
C GLY A 87 -8.33 0.02 14.97
N ILE A 88 -7.82 0.61 16.05
CA ILE A 88 -6.38 0.85 16.23
C ILE A 88 -5.82 -0.18 17.20
N PHE A 89 -4.80 -0.90 16.77
CA PHE A 89 -4.19 -2.01 17.49
C PHE A 89 -2.71 -1.76 17.78
N ASP A 90 -2.22 -2.44 18.81
CA ASP A 90 -0.82 -2.47 19.20
C ASP A 90 -0.20 -3.77 18.66
N PRO A 91 0.43 -3.76 17.47
CA PRO A 91 1.01 -4.96 16.90
C PRO A 91 2.11 -5.52 17.81
N ALA A 92 2.15 -6.84 17.92
CA ALA A 92 3.15 -7.55 18.71
C ALA A 92 3.74 -8.72 17.92
N ALA A 93 5.06 -8.92 18.03
CA ALA A 93 5.77 -9.97 17.28
C ALA A 93 5.26 -11.38 17.60
N ASN A 94 4.82 -11.62 18.84
CA ASN A 94 4.23 -12.89 19.26
C ASN A 94 2.79 -13.15 18.75
N GLY A 95 2.23 -12.25 17.94
CA GLY A 95 0.89 -12.38 17.36
C GLY A 95 -0.27 -11.97 18.27
N ILE A 96 -0.02 -11.31 19.41
CA ILE A 96 -1.07 -10.91 20.36
C ILE A 96 -1.25 -9.38 20.33
N TRP A 97 -2.17 -8.89 19.48
CA TRP A 97 -2.35 -7.45 19.19
C TRP A 97 -3.21 -6.66 20.20
N GLY A 98 -3.67 -7.34 21.26
CA GLY A 98 -4.53 -6.74 22.26
C GLY A 98 -5.92 -6.36 21.71
N THR A 99 -6.59 -5.48 22.43
CA THR A 99 -7.95 -5.01 22.11
C THR A 99 -7.86 -3.62 21.45
N PRO A 100 -8.68 -3.30 20.44
CA PRO A 100 -8.56 -2.03 19.74
C PRO A 100 -8.91 -0.83 20.64
N VAL A 101 -8.12 0.24 20.49
CA VAL A 101 -8.20 1.49 21.26
C VAL A 101 -9.36 2.37 20.79
N VAL A 102 -9.63 2.40 19.48
CA VAL A 102 -10.71 3.17 18.86
C VAL A 102 -11.89 2.24 18.60
N ARG A 103 -13.13 2.67 18.93
CA ARG A 103 -14.26 1.75 19.03
C ARG A 103 -15.54 2.00 18.25
N THR A 104 -15.80 3.16 17.65
CA THR A 104 -16.91 3.41 16.68
C THR A 104 -17.22 4.90 16.50
N ASP A 105 -16.77 5.78 17.40
CA ASP A 105 -17.22 7.18 17.45
C ASP A 105 -16.15 8.17 16.94
N THR A 106 -15.31 7.75 16.01
CA THR A 106 -14.40 8.67 15.35
C THR A 106 -15.18 9.50 14.34
N ASN A 107 -15.07 10.83 14.42
CA ASN A 107 -15.50 11.76 13.38
C ASN A 107 -14.57 11.73 12.15
N TRP A 108 -14.00 10.57 11.82
CA TRP A 108 -13.15 10.39 10.64
C TRP A 108 -14.08 10.26 9.44
N ASP A 109 -14.35 11.38 8.78
CA ASP A 109 -15.14 11.41 7.55
C ASP A 109 -14.27 11.03 6.34
N ILE A 110 -13.72 9.83 6.41
CA ILE A 110 -12.96 9.22 5.33
C ILE A 110 -13.40 7.77 5.22
N ASN A 111 -13.50 7.27 4.00
CA ASN A 111 -13.78 5.87 3.71
C ASN A 111 -12.62 5.30 2.90
N ASN A 112 -12.45 3.98 2.98
CA ASN A 112 -11.50 3.25 2.16
C ASN A 112 -10.06 3.81 2.26
N PRO A 113 -9.45 3.86 3.46
CA PRO A 113 -8.13 4.45 3.64
C PRO A 113 -7.04 3.65 2.92
N TYR A 114 -6.15 4.37 2.23
CA TYR A 114 -5.07 3.80 1.43
C TYR A 114 -3.69 4.18 1.98
N SER A 115 -3.53 5.35 2.58
CA SER A 115 -2.21 5.79 3.05
C SER A 115 -2.26 6.63 4.32
N ILE A 116 -1.20 6.49 5.13
CA ILE A 116 -1.00 7.20 6.39
C ILE A 116 0.40 7.81 6.43
N VAL A 117 0.46 9.09 6.76
CA VAL A 117 1.68 9.77 7.22
C VAL A 117 1.51 10.20 8.66
N THR A 118 2.56 10.11 9.47
CA THR A 118 2.53 10.62 10.85
C THR A 118 3.62 11.66 11.11
N ASN A 119 3.29 12.68 11.89
CA ASN A 119 4.25 13.66 12.38
C ASN A 119 3.94 14.03 13.84
N GLY A 120 4.75 13.54 14.77
CA GLY A 120 4.53 13.78 16.20
C GLY A 120 3.21 13.18 16.67
N ASN A 121 2.25 14.04 17.02
CA ASN A 121 0.90 13.64 17.42
C ASN A 121 -0.11 13.73 16.26
N ASP A 122 0.33 14.12 15.07
CA ASP A 122 -0.55 14.24 13.91
C ASP A 122 -0.48 12.97 13.06
N MET A 123 -1.64 12.49 12.64
CA MET A 123 -1.79 11.45 11.62
C MET A 123 -2.59 12.01 10.45
N PHE A 124 -2.01 11.97 9.26
CA PHE A 124 -2.65 12.36 8.01
C PHE A 124 -3.12 11.09 7.32
N LEU A 125 -4.42 11.00 7.08
CA LEU A 125 -5.08 9.82 6.53
C LEU A 125 -5.73 10.21 5.20
N MET A 126 -5.47 9.39 4.17
CA MET A 126 -6.03 9.57 2.83
C MET A 126 -6.77 8.31 2.40
N GLY A 127 -7.93 8.49 1.78
CA GLY A 127 -8.79 7.43 1.29
C GLY A 127 -8.93 7.47 -0.23
N TYR A 128 -9.18 6.31 -0.82
CA TYR A 128 -9.31 6.16 -2.27
C TYR A 128 -10.61 6.71 -2.81
N ASP A 129 -11.69 6.58 -2.04
CA ASP A 129 -13.01 7.09 -2.43
C ASP A 129 -13.18 8.58 -2.07
N SER A 130 -12.07 9.27 -1.79
CA SER A 130 -12.06 10.67 -1.38
C SER A 130 -10.95 11.45 -2.08
N GLN A 131 -11.18 12.75 -2.21
CA GLN A 131 -10.20 13.75 -2.62
C GLN A 131 -9.57 14.46 -1.40
N ASP A 132 -9.95 14.05 -0.19
CA ASP A 132 -9.54 14.69 1.04
C ASP A 132 -8.40 13.94 1.74
N ILE A 133 -7.55 14.73 2.39
CA ILE A 133 -6.67 14.28 3.45
C ILE A 133 -7.26 14.80 4.76
N ILE A 134 -7.52 13.90 5.70
CA ILE A 134 -7.93 14.29 7.05
C ILE A 134 -6.73 14.27 7.98
N LYS A 135 -6.76 15.14 8.99
CA LYS A 135 -5.79 15.18 10.07
C LYS A 135 -6.44 14.66 11.35
N VAL A 136 -5.80 13.69 11.98
CA VAL A 136 -6.23 13.05 13.23
C VAL A 136 -5.19 13.33 14.32
N ASP A 137 -5.66 13.76 15.48
CA ASP A 137 -4.85 13.88 16.68
C ASP A 137 -4.67 12.51 17.33
N LEU A 138 -3.45 11.98 17.32
CA LEU A 138 -3.10 10.67 17.88
C LEU A 138 -3.22 10.59 19.41
N THR A 139 -3.38 11.70 20.12
CA THR A 139 -3.60 11.68 21.58
C THR A 139 -5.04 11.35 21.94
N THR A 140 -5.99 11.76 21.10
CA THR A 140 -7.44 11.56 21.29
C THR A 140 -8.06 10.62 20.27
N PHE A 141 -7.35 10.36 19.17
CA PHE A 141 -7.83 9.71 17.95
C PHE A 141 -9.05 10.38 17.32
N ASN A 142 -9.28 11.66 17.59
CA ASN A 142 -10.32 12.44 16.93
C ASN A 142 -9.74 13.16 15.71
N ALA A 143 -10.59 13.35 14.70
CA ALA A 143 -10.28 14.24 13.61
C ALA A 143 -10.09 15.66 14.18
N ALA A 144 -8.98 16.31 13.84
CA ALA A 144 -8.63 17.65 14.26
C ALA A 144 -9.69 18.69 13.82
N SER A 145 -9.71 19.86 14.47
CA SER A 145 -10.52 20.99 14.00
C SER A 145 -10.07 21.44 12.61
N GLY A 146 -11.00 21.73 11.71
CA GLY A 146 -10.68 22.14 10.33
C GLY A 146 -10.48 20.96 9.39
N ASN A 147 -11.19 19.85 9.59
CA ASN A 147 -11.27 18.78 8.61
C ASN A 147 -12.31 19.10 7.49
N PRO A 148 -12.03 18.73 6.22
CA PRO A 148 -10.81 18.09 5.75
C PRO A 148 -9.59 19.01 5.86
N PHE A 149 -8.43 18.44 6.22
CA PHE A 149 -7.18 19.20 6.40
C PHE A 149 -6.67 19.73 5.06
N PHE A 150 -6.86 18.96 4.00
CA PHE A 150 -6.62 19.36 2.63
C PHE A 150 -7.63 18.68 1.69
N THR A 151 -8.14 19.42 0.72
CA THR A 151 -9.02 18.91 -0.34
C THR A 151 -8.34 19.09 -1.68
N TYR A 152 -8.01 17.99 -2.35
CA TYR A 152 -7.50 18.00 -3.70
C TYR A 152 -8.57 18.53 -4.67
N THR A 153 -8.16 19.35 -5.64
CA THR A 153 -9.02 19.80 -6.73
C THR A 153 -8.70 18.99 -7.98
N PRO A 154 -9.59 18.07 -8.42
CA PRO A 154 -9.37 17.29 -9.62
C PRO A 154 -9.30 18.15 -10.88
N LEU A 155 -8.68 17.59 -11.92
CA LEU A 155 -8.72 18.17 -13.26
C LEU A 155 -10.18 18.33 -13.73
N ALA A 156 -10.43 19.36 -14.56
CA ALA A 156 -11.78 19.69 -15.00
C ALA A 156 -12.52 18.48 -15.60
N GLY A 157 -13.70 18.18 -15.06
CA GLY A 157 -14.54 17.06 -15.50
C GLY A 157 -14.07 15.69 -15.03
N LYS A 158 -13.16 15.62 -14.05
CA LYS A 158 -12.64 14.37 -13.48
C LYS A 158 -13.01 14.22 -12.01
N GLU A 159 -12.96 12.97 -11.55
CA GLU A 159 -13.06 12.57 -10.16
C GLU A 159 -11.65 12.35 -9.59
N GLY A 160 -11.40 12.84 -8.37
CA GLY A 160 -10.13 12.68 -7.69
C GLY A 160 -10.13 11.47 -6.76
N HIS A 161 -9.05 10.68 -6.80
CA HIS A 161 -8.85 9.54 -5.90
C HIS A 161 -7.46 9.58 -5.28
N GLY A 162 -7.38 9.59 -3.95
CA GLY A 162 -6.11 9.47 -3.24
C GLY A 162 -5.57 8.05 -3.24
N VAL A 163 -4.30 7.83 -3.62
CA VAL A 163 -3.79 6.45 -3.80
C VAL A 163 -2.56 6.09 -2.98
N ASP A 164 -1.65 7.03 -2.76
CA ASP A 164 -0.47 6.83 -1.94
C ASP A 164 0.02 8.18 -1.42
N MET A 165 0.75 8.20 -0.31
CA MET A 165 1.28 9.41 0.29
C MET A 165 2.63 9.09 0.93
N ASP A 166 3.59 9.98 0.72
CA ASP A 166 4.87 9.97 1.43
C ASP A 166 5.09 11.31 2.13
N ALA A 167 6.11 11.40 2.98
CA ALA A 167 6.52 12.62 3.65
C ALA A 167 7.92 13.02 3.19
N VAL A 168 8.13 14.32 2.98
CA VAL A 168 9.42 14.86 2.56
C VAL A 168 9.71 16.17 3.28
N GLU A 169 10.95 16.35 3.73
CA GLU A 169 11.41 17.63 4.25
C GLU A 169 12.25 18.35 3.19
N ILE A 170 11.85 19.58 2.85
CA ILE A 170 12.54 20.43 1.89
C ILE A 170 12.83 21.74 2.61
N ASP A 171 14.12 22.08 2.72
CA ASP A 171 14.60 23.29 3.40
C ASP A 171 14.06 23.49 4.83
N GLY A 172 13.86 22.39 5.57
CA GLY A 172 13.35 22.39 6.95
C GLY A 172 11.83 22.44 7.08
N THR A 173 11.09 22.46 5.97
CA THR A 173 9.62 22.39 5.96
C THR A 173 9.18 20.98 5.59
N LEU A 174 8.26 20.43 6.40
CA LEU A 174 7.66 19.13 6.15
C LEU A 174 6.47 19.24 5.19
N TYR A 175 6.51 18.47 4.12
CA TYR A 175 5.43 18.32 3.16
C TYR A 175 4.88 16.89 3.15
N LEU A 176 3.57 16.79 2.97
CA LEU A 176 2.90 15.58 2.51
C LEU A 176 3.01 15.56 0.99
N ALA A 177 3.67 14.53 0.45
CA ALA A 177 3.72 14.24 -0.96
C ALA A 177 2.60 13.25 -1.31
N ALA A 178 1.43 13.77 -1.65
CA ALA A 178 0.21 12.99 -1.84
C ALA A 178 -0.09 12.75 -3.32
N LEU A 179 -0.31 11.49 -3.68
CA LEU A 179 -0.57 11.04 -5.04
C LEU A 179 -2.08 10.91 -5.27
N PHE A 180 -2.58 11.63 -6.26
CA PHE A 180 -3.98 11.60 -6.69
C PHE A 180 -4.09 11.16 -8.15
N ILE A 181 -5.17 10.44 -8.47
CA ILE A 181 -5.54 10.11 -9.85
C ILE A 181 -6.76 10.93 -10.25
N ASN A 182 -6.81 11.34 -11.51
CA ASN A 182 -7.99 11.94 -12.12
C ASN A 182 -8.71 10.92 -13.01
N ALA A 183 -9.86 10.42 -12.57
CA ALA A 183 -10.65 9.41 -13.27
C ALA A 183 -11.88 10.00 -13.96
N GLU A 184 -12.40 9.29 -14.97
CA GLU A 184 -13.77 9.41 -15.48
C GLU A 184 -14.52 8.13 -15.09
N GLY A 185 -14.60 7.88 -13.79
CA GLY A 185 -15.04 6.62 -13.21
C GLY A 185 -14.03 5.47 -13.35
N TYR A 186 -14.38 4.32 -12.76
CA TYR A 186 -13.48 3.16 -12.60
C TYR A 186 -13.05 2.46 -13.90
N SER A 187 -13.62 2.81 -15.05
CA SER A 187 -13.22 2.28 -16.36
C SER A 187 -12.36 3.22 -17.19
N ASN A 188 -12.03 4.41 -16.68
CA ASN A 188 -11.16 5.31 -17.40
C ASN A 188 -10.33 6.15 -16.43
N TYR A 189 -9.08 5.75 -16.25
CA TYR A 189 -8.12 6.47 -15.43
C TYR A 189 -7.27 7.40 -16.28
N GLY A 190 -7.35 8.70 -15.99
CA GLY A 190 -6.55 9.73 -16.63
C GLY A 190 -5.26 10.05 -15.89
N ASN A 191 -4.64 11.16 -16.30
CA ASN A 191 -3.40 11.68 -15.72
C ASN A 191 -3.51 11.86 -14.21
N SER A 192 -2.43 11.51 -13.52
CA SER A 192 -2.34 11.66 -12.07
C SER A 192 -1.61 12.94 -11.70
N GLN A 193 -1.71 13.35 -10.45
CA GLN A 193 -0.96 14.49 -9.92
C GLN A 193 -0.33 14.12 -8.58
N LEU A 194 0.92 14.50 -8.39
CA LEU A 194 1.56 14.53 -7.09
C LEU A 194 1.43 15.96 -6.55
N VAL A 195 0.83 16.10 -5.37
CA VAL A 195 0.73 17.40 -4.70
C VAL A 195 1.64 17.43 -3.48
N LEU A 196 2.26 18.58 -3.24
CA LEU A 196 2.99 18.87 -2.01
C LEU A 196 2.11 19.76 -1.13
N VAL A 197 1.73 19.26 0.03
CA VAL A 197 0.91 19.98 1.02
C VAL A 197 1.75 20.21 2.27
N GLU A 198 1.86 21.45 2.73
CA GLU A 198 2.61 21.76 3.94
C GLU A 198 1.93 21.12 5.17
N ALA A 199 2.63 20.21 5.85
CA ALA A 199 2.03 19.41 6.92
C ALA A 199 1.62 20.23 8.15
N ALA A 200 2.18 21.43 8.30
CA ALA A 200 1.86 22.34 9.40
C ALA A 200 0.52 23.07 9.17
N THR A 201 0.23 23.50 7.94
CA THR A 201 -0.87 24.42 7.63
C THR A 201 -1.96 23.82 6.75
N GLY A 202 -1.64 22.80 5.95
CA GLY A 202 -2.55 22.26 4.92
C GLY A 202 -2.48 23.02 3.59
N ASP A 203 -1.54 23.97 3.45
CA ASP A 203 -1.42 24.78 2.24
C ASP A 203 -0.79 23.99 1.08
N LEU A 204 -1.34 24.15 -0.11
CA LEU A 204 -0.79 23.59 -1.35
C LEU A 204 0.47 24.36 -1.76
N ALA A 205 1.62 23.68 -1.78
CA ALA A 205 2.89 24.25 -2.21
C ALA A 205 3.17 24.02 -3.70
N ALA A 206 2.86 22.82 -4.22
CA ALA A 206 3.10 22.47 -5.61
C ALA A 206 2.16 21.36 -6.11
N THR A 207 1.94 21.34 -7.42
CA THR A 207 1.28 20.26 -8.14
C THR A 207 2.16 19.84 -9.31
N ILE A 208 2.46 18.55 -9.40
CA ILE A 208 3.30 17.95 -10.44
C ILE A 208 2.43 17.00 -11.26
N ASP A 209 2.35 17.24 -12.57
CA ASP A 209 1.63 16.37 -13.50
C ASP A 209 2.37 15.05 -13.73
N LEU A 210 1.63 13.96 -13.64
CA LEU A 210 2.13 12.59 -13.77
C LEU A 210 1.34 11.82 -14.83
N ASN A 211 1.92 10.68 -15.20
CA ASN A 211 1.33 9.72 -16.12
C ASN A 211 0.00 9.17 -15.57
N ALA A 212 -0.83 8.63 -16.47
CA ALA A 212 -2.14 8.15 -16.10
C ALA A 212 -2.09 6.99 -15.10
N ASN A 213 -3.03 6.98 -14.16
CA ASN A 213 -3.20 5.94 -13.15
C ASN A 213 -1.91 5.62 -12.35
N ALA A 214 -1.30 6.64 -11.76
CA ALA A 214 -0.20 6.47 -10.81
C ALA A 214 -0.65 5.66 -9.60
N ASN A 215 0.20 4.79 -9.06
CA ASN A 215 -0.19 3.76 -8.08
C ASN A 215 0.70 3.66 -6.84
N SER A 216 1.96 4.11 -6.88
CA SER A 216 2.83 4.12 -5.72
C SER A 216 3.87 5.21 -5.84
N ILE A 217 4.32 5.72 -4.70
CA ILE A 217 5.44 6.65 -4.55
C ILE A 217 6.45 6.12 -3.54
N ALA A 218 7.74 6.32 -3.81
CA ALA A 218 8.80 6.21 -2.81
C ALA A 218 9.74 7.42 -2.91
N ILE A 219 10.05 8.06 -1.79
CA ILE A 219 10.95 9.22 -1.75
C ILE A 219 12.33 8.84 -1.19
N ALA A 220 13.37 9.17 -1.95
CA ALA A 220 14.76 8.99 -1.55
C ALA A 220 15.21 10.10 -0.59
N ALA A 221 16.31 9.85 0.12
CA ALA A 221 16.90 10.81 1.07
C ALA A 221 17.44 12.09 0.39
N ASP A 222 17.65 12.07 -0.92
CA ASP A 222 18.02 13.25 -1.72
C ASP A 222 16.79 13.95 -2.34
N ASN A 223 15.59 13.68 -1.81
CA ASN A 223 14.30 14.25 -2.20
C ASN A 223 13.91 13.98 -3.67
N PHE A 224 14.41 12.91 -4.28
CA PHE A 224 13.85 12.38 -5.51
C PHE A 224 12.70 11.42 -5.21
N ALA A 225 11.52 11.68 -5.79
CA ALA A 225 10.40 10.76 -5.75
C ALA A 225 10.38 9.84 -6.97
N TYR A 226 10.09 8.57 -6.74
CA TYR A 226 9.93 7.55 -7.78
C TYR A 226 8.47 7.13 -7.80
N VAL A 227 7.78 7.42 -8.91
CA VAL A 227 6.32 7.21 -9.03
C VAL A 227 6.03 6.19 -10.11
N THR A 228 5.36 5.11 -9.75
CA THR A 228 4.90 4.08 -10.68
C THR A 228 3.48 4.34 -11.15
N SER A 229 3.18 3.95 -12.39
CA SER A 229 1.88 4.18 -13.00
C SER A 229 1.51 3.09 -14.00
N PHE A 230 0.23 2.75 -14.08
CA PHE A 230 -0.25 1.78 -15.06
C PHE A 230 -0.41 2.42 -16.45
N GLY A 231 -0.62 3.72 -16.58
CA GLY A 231 -0.83 4.38 -17.88
C GLY A 231 -2.25 4.28 -18.42
N GLY A 232 -3.22 3.89 -17.59
CA GLY A 232 -4.64 3.73 -17.92
C GLY A 232 -5.28 2.63 -17.08
N VAL A 233 -6.39 2.05 -17.56
CA VAL A 233 -6.95 0.80 -17.01
C VAL A 233 -5.98 -0.34 -17.33
N GLN A 234 -5.82 -1.30 -16.41
CA GLN A 234 -4.98 -2.48 -16.68
C GLN A 234 -5.49 -3.31 -17.87
N GLN A 235 -4.55 -3.94 -18.57
CA GLN A 235 -4.81 -4.72 -19.77
C GLN A 235 -3.99 -6.02 -19.75
N PRO A 236 -4.35 -7.04 -20.55
CA PRO A 236 -3.53 -8.23 -20.73
C PRO A 236 -2.16 -7.82 -21.28
N GLY A 237 -1.08 -8.33 -20.70
CA GLY A 237 0.29 -7.94 -21.06
C GLY A 237 0.74 -6.57 -20.52
N GLY A 238 -0.13 -5.82 -19.86
CA GLY A 238 0.11 -4.47 -19.35
C GLY A 238 0.00 -3.37 -20.41
N ASN A 239 -0.06 -2.11 -19.97
CA ASN A 239 -0.17 -0.97 -20.86
C ASN A 239 1.19 -0.53 -21.42
N ALA A 240 1.23 -0.28 -22.73
CA ALA A 240 2.39 0.34 -23.37
C ALA A 240 2.69 1.76 -22.86
N THR A 241 1.71 2.41 -22.21
CA THR A 241 1.81 3.74 -21.57
C THR A 241 2.22 3.66 -20.10
N SER A 242 2.43 2.48 -19.52
CA SER A 242 2.92 2.36 -18.14
C SER A 242 4.30 2.99 -17.97
N ARG A 243 4.51 3.75 -16.89
CA ARG A 243 5.74 4.50 -16.62
C ARG A 243 6.20 4.36 -15.18
N LEU A 244 7.52 4.42 -15.00
CA LEU A 244 8.18 4.87 -13.79
C LEU A 244 8.69 6.31 -14.03
N GLN A 245 8.18 7.27 -13.28
CA GLN A 245 8.60 8.67 -13.35
C GLN A 245 9.47 9.02 -12.16
N VAL A 246 10.52 9.82 -12.42
CA VAL A 246 11.41 10.35 -11.39
C VAL A 246 11.16 11.85 -11.27
N VAL A 247 10.81 12.31 -10.08
CA VAL A 247 10.50 13.71 -9.77
C VAL A 247 11.61 14.27 -8.88
N ASP A 248 12.18 15.40 -9.27
CA ASP A 248 13.07 16.17 -8.40
C ASP A 248 12.23 17.14 -7.58
N LEU A 249 12.12 16.90 -6.27
CA LEU A 249 11.35 17.75 -5.37
C LEU A 249 12.13 18.98 -4.91
N ASN A 250 13.45 19.02 -5.11
CA ASN A 250 14.27 20.21 -4.81
C ASN A 250 14.27 21.21 -5.97
N ALA A 251 13.82 20.81 -7.16
CA ALA A 251 13.70 21.72 -8.30
C ALA A 251 12.71 22.85 -7.98
N SER A 252 12.91 24.01 -8.59
CA SER A 252 12.03 25.17 -8.43
C SER A 252 11.51 25.61 -9.81
N PRO A 253 10.28 25.21 -10.21
CA PRO A 253 9.34 24.36 -9.47
C PRO A 253 9.72 22.86 -9.48
N PRO A 254 9.21 22.06 -8.52
CA PRO A 254 9.35 20.60 -8.54
C PRO A 254 8.82 20.01 -9.86
N ALA A 255 9.53 19.05 -10.45
CA ALA A 255 9.19 18.55 -11.78
C ALA A 255 9.67 17.12 -12.04
N VAL A 256 8.99 16.45 -12.97
CA VAL A 256 9.44 15.18 -13.54
C VAL A 256 10.74 15.42 -14.33
N THR A 257 11.82 14.77 -13.91
CA THR A 257 13.13 14.86 -14.57
C THR A 257 13.40 13.68 -15.48
N GLN A 258 12.82 12.51 -15.19
CA GLN A 258 12.90 11.33 -16.05
C GLN A 258 11.58 10.60 -16.15
N THR A 259 11.38 9.95 -17.29
CA THR A 259 10.25 9.05 -17.54
C THR A 259 10.77 7.78 -18.19
N ILE A 260 10.63 6.67 -17.49
CA ILE A 260 11.10 5.35 -17.92
C ILE A 260 9.89 4.54 -18.38
N GLY A 261 9.87 4.19 -19.66
CA GLY A 261 8.84 3.35 -20.26
C GLY A 261 9.18 1.86 -20.17
N ILE A 262 8.61 1.06 -21.07
CA ILE A 262 8.95 -0.36 -21.23
C ILE A 262 10.29 -0.46 -21.95
N VAL A 263 11.36 -0.58 -21.17
CA VAL A 263 12.74 -0.68 -21.65
C VAL A 263 13.47 -1.79 -20.88
N THR A 264 14.40 -2.48 -21.54
CA THR A 264 15.19 -3.56 -20.94
C THR A 264 15.74 -3.16 -19.56
N PRO A 265 15.57 -4.00 -18.52
CA PRO A 265 15.08 -5.39 -18.57
C PRO A 265 13.56 -5.56 -18.43
N VAL A 266 12.78 -4.48 -18.37
CA VAL A 266 11.32 -4.52 -18.38
C VAL A 266 10.85 -4.66 -19.82
N THR A 267 10.40 -5.86 -20.20
CA THR A 267 9.99 -6.15 -21.58
C THR A 267 8.48 -6.12 -21.80
N ALA A 268 7.69 -6.14 -20.73
CA ALA A 268 6.23 -6.09 -20.72
C ALA A 268 5.73 -5.82 -19.29
N GLY A 269 4.45 -5.46 -19.18
CA GLY A 269 3.75 -5.23 -17.92
C GLY A 269 3.64 -3.79 -17.47
N ASP A 270 2.94 -3.61 -16.37
CA ASP A 270 2.77 -2.32 -15.73
C ASP A 270 3.75 -2.17 -14.56
N TYR A 271 4.29 -0.98 -14.38
CA TYR A 271 4.99 -0.56 -13.17
C TYR A 271 3.98 -0.47 -12.02
N VAL A 272 4.18 -1.28 -10.97
CA VAL A 272 3.22 -1.42 -9.87
C VAL A 272 3.77 -1.03 -8.51
N ASP A 273 5.09 -1.03 -8.32
CA ASP A 273 5.73 -0.62 -7.07
C ASP A 273 7.23 -0.33 -7.26
N VAL A 274 7.81 0.47 -6.36
CA VAL A 274 9.24 0.74 -6.22
C VAL A 274 9.65 0.86 -4.74
N ALA A 275 10.71 0.17 -4.33
CA ALA A 275 11.32 0.33 -3.02
C ALA A 275 12.79 0.71 -3.10
N LEU A 276 13.25 1.47 -2.11
CA LEU A 276 14.61 2.00 -2.04
C LEU A 276 15.37 1.32 -0.90
N VAL A 277 16.56 0.81 -1.20
CA VAL A 277 17.45 0.16 -0.22
C VAL A 277 18.85 0.71 -0.43
N ASP A 278 19.31 1.54 0.50
CA ASP A 278 20.55 2.32 0.38
C ASP A 278 20.61 3.09 -0.95
N ALA A 279 21.62 2.83 -1.79
CA ALA A 279 21.76 3.42 -3.12
C ALA A 279 21.01 2.63 -4.23
N ASN A 280 20.43 1.49 -3.88
CA ASN A 280 19.69 0.64 -4.82
C ASN A 280 18.22 1.02 -4.88
N ALA A 281 17.59 0.66 -5.99
CA ALA A 281 16.16 0.68 -6.19
C ALA A 281 15.69 -0.70 -6.68
N TYR A 282 14.55 -1.14 -6.16
CA TYR A 282 13.86 -2.36 -6.53
C TYR A 282 12.55 -1.96 -7.19
N VAL A 283 12.40 -2.26 -8.47
CA VAL A 283 11.21 -1.91 -9.25
C VAL A 283 10.42 -3.17 -9.52
N LEU A 284 9.14 -3.16 -9.18
CA LEU A 284 8.20 -4.24 -9.44
C LEU A 284 7.33 -3.89 -10.65
N THR A 285 7.25 -4.84 -11.58
CA THR A 285 6.27 -4.82 -12.65
C THR A 285 5.42 -6.08 -12.60
N ALA A 286 4.18 -5.99 -13.06
CA ALA A 286 3.29 -7.13 -13.18
C ALA A 286 2.54 -7.05 -14.50
N ASN A 287 2.29 -8.19 -15.14
CA ASN A 287 1.46 -8.27 -16.34
C ASN A 287 0.48 -9.43 -16.26
N PHE A 288 -0.79 -9.15 -16.54
CA PHE A 288 -1.77 -10.20 -16.74
C PHE A 288 -1.42 -11.05 -17.96
N ASP A 289 -1.78 -12.33 -17.91
CA ASP A 289 -1.90 -13.13 -19.11
C ASP A 289 -3.15 -12.76 -19.93
N GLY A 290 -3.31 -13.36 -21.11
CA GLY A 290 -4.46 -13.11 -21.98
C GLY A 290 -5.83 -13.45 -21.39
N SER A 291 -5.86 -14.18 -20.28
CA SER A 291 -7.07 -14.65 -19.60
C SER A 291 -7.30 -13.98 -18.25
N TYR A 292 -6.43 -13.04 -17.83
CA TYR A 292 -6.41 -12.41 -16.51
C TYR A 292 -6.28 -13.39 -15.32
N SER A 293 -5.96 -14.65 -15.57
CA SER A 293 -5.91 -15.69 -14.53
C SER A 293 -4.56 -15.77 -13.83
N ASN A 294 -3.51 -15.23 -14.47
CA ASN A 294 -2.16 -15.20 -13.89
C ASN A 294 -1.52 -13.82 -14.06
N TYR A 295 -0.66 -13.49 -13.09
CA TYR A 295 0.30 -12.42 -13.21
C TYR A 295 1.70 -12.98 -13.45
N THR A 296 2.41 -12.40 -14.41
CA THR A 296 3.86 -12.49 -14.43
C THR A 296 4.45 -11.29 -13.71
N TYR A 297 4.97 -11.53 -12.50
CA TYR A 297 5.69 -10.52 -11.74
C TYR A 297 7.15 -10.50 -12.19
N ARG A 298 7.73 -9.31 -12.28
CA ARG A 298 9.16 -9.10 -12.49
C ARG A 298 9.68 -8.07 -11.50
N LEU A 299 10.73 -8.45 -10.79
CA LEU A 299 11.51 -7.56 -9.95
C LEU A 299 12.81 -7.21 -10.67
N VAL A 300 13.16 -5.93 -10.62
CA VAL A 300 14.42 -5.40 -11.15
C VAL A 300 15.14 -4.69 -10.03
N ARG A 301 16.33 -5.18 -9.67
CA ARG A 301 17.26 -4.44 -8.82
C ARG A 301 18.20 -3.62 -9.71
N THR A 302 18.21 -2.31 -9.51
CA THR A 302 19.10 -1.34 -10.16
C THR A 302 19.59 -0.31 -9.13
N THR A 303 20.27 0.74 -9.59
CA THR A 303 20.70 1.87 -8.75
C THR A 303 19.76 3.06 -8.93
N GLN A 304 19.61 3.86 -7.87
CA GLN A 304 18.89 5.14 -7.94
C GLN A 304 19.53 6.09 -8.96
N ALA A 305 20.85 6.07 -9.10
CA ALA A 305 21.56 6.86 -10.11
C ALA A 305 21.17 6.47 -11.54
N SER A 306 21.00 5.19 -11.84
CA SER A 306 20.53 4.73 -13.15
C SER A 306 19.12 5.22 -13.44
N LEU A 307 18.21 5.12 -12.47
CA LEU A 307 16.84 5.60 -12.63
C LEU A 307 16.78 7.11 -12.85
N LYS A 308 17.59 7.90 -12.11
CA LYS A 308 17.75 9.35 -12.33
C LYS A 308 18.39 9.69 -13.69
N ALA A 309 19.04 8.74 -14.33
CA ALA A 309 19.54 8.84 -15.70
C ALA A 309 18.56 8.24 -16.74
N GLY A 310 17.33 7.89 -16.34
CA GLY A 310 16.27 7.42 -17.22
C GLY A 310 16.41 5.97 -17.70
N ASN A 311 17.17 5.12 -17.02
CA ASN A 311 17.39 3.73 -17.43
C ASN A 311 17.65 2.77 -16.24
N PHE A 312 17.77 1.47 -16.52
CA PHE A 312 18.06 0.46 -15.49
C PHE A 312 19.55 0.11 -15.33
N GLY A 313 20.43 0.69 -16.15
CA GLY A 313 21.87 0.43 -16.13
C GLY A 313 22.21 -1.07 -16.04
N THR A 314 23.24 -1.41 -15.27
CA THR A 314 23.48 -2.79 -14.83
C THR A 314 22.43 -3.17 -13.80
N SER A 315 21.70 -4.24 -14.07
CA SER A 315 20.61 -4.71 -13.20
C SER A 315 20.63 -6.23 -13.07
N SER A 316 20.01 -6.71 -12.01
CA SER A 316 19.68 -8.13 -11.79
C SER A 316 18.17 -8.27 -11.67
N THR A 317 17.62 -9.38 -12.16
CA THR A 317 16.17 -9.54 -12.24
C THR A 317 15.70 -10.88 -11.69
N TYR A 318 14.45 -10.87 -11.24
CA TYR A 318 13.69 -12.06 -10.92
C TYR A 318 12.34 -11.99 -11.61
N SER A 319 11.81 -13.13 -12.07
CA SER A 319 10.45 -13.20 -12.60
C SER A 319 9.78 -14.51 -12.24
N ALA A 320 8.47 -14.45 -12.03
CA ALA A 320 7.64 -15.63 -11.85
C ALA A 320 6.22 -15.36 -12.33
N THR A 321 5.58 -16.42 -12.82
CA THR A 321 4.17 -16.42 -13.16
C THR A 321 3.41 -17.18 -12.08
N VAL A 322 2.41 -16.54 -11.48
CA VAL A 322 1.56 -17.09 -10.42
C VAL A 322 0.10 -16.73 -10.69
N PRO A 323 -0.88 -17.42 -10.09
CA PRO A 323 -2.27 -17.01 -10.15
C PRO A 323 -2.42 -15.53 -9.81
N SER A 324 -3.32 -14.85 -10.51
CA SER A 324 -3.58 -13.44 -10.24
C SER A 324 -4.12 -13.25 -8.83
N GLY A 325 -3.78 -12.13 -8.23
CA GLY A 325 -4.20 -11.79 -6.88
C GLY A 325 -4.26 -10.29 -6.71
N ALA A 326 -5.12 -9.84 -5.81
CA ALA A 326 -5.30 -8.42 -5.55
C ALA A 326 -4.05 -7.77 -4.96
N THR A 327 -3.15 -8.52 -4.30
CA THR A 327 -2.03 -7.96 -3.52
C THR A 327 -0.63 -8.03 -4.14
N TRP A 328 0.11 -6.93 -4.08
CA TRP A 328 1.57 -6.83 -4.17
C TRP A 328 2.10 -5.76 -3.22
N LEU A 329 3.39 -5.86 -2.86
CA LEU A 329 4.06 -4.91 -1.98
C LEU A 329 5.58 -5.03 -2.18
N LEU A 330 6.28 -3.90 -2.19
CA LEU A 330 7.69 -3.80 -1.86
C LEU A 330 7.90 -2.85 -0.69
N ALA A 331 8.29 -3.38 0.47
CA ALA A 331 8.50 -2.59 1.67
C ALA A 331 9.84 -2.94 2.35
N TYR A 332 10.76 -1.98 2.42
CA TYR A 332 12.01 -2.16 3.13
C TYR A 332 11.86 -1.70 4.58
N ASP A 333 12.18 -2.58 5.53
CA ASP A 333 12.02 -2.30 6.96
C ASP A 333 13.31 -1.82 7.66
N GLY A 334 14.39 -1.63 6.88
CA GLY A 334 15.71 -1.29 7.38
C GLY A 334 16.69 -2.47 7.49
N ILE A 335 16.20 -3.72 7.38
CA ILE A 335 17.04 -4.93 7.37
C ILE A 335 16.64 -5.86 6.22
N VAL A 336 15.35 -6.18 6.08
CA VAL A 336 14.83 -7.01 4.99
C VAL A 336 13.92 -6.22 4.08
N LEU A 337 13.92 -6.60 2.80
CA LEU A 337 12.95 -6.11 1.82
C LEU A 337 11.83 -7.13 1.71
N TRP A 338 10.64 -6.74 2.17
CA TRP A 338 9.41 -7.52 2.00
C TRP A 338 8.93 -7.43 0.56
N PHE A 339 8.51 -8.57 0.04
CA PHE A 339 7.91 -8.69 -1.28
C PHE A 339 6.64 -9.53 -1.19
N VAL A 340 5.49 -8.92 -1.47
CA VAL A 340 4.22 -9.63 -1.60
C VAL A 340 3.88 -9.75 -3.08
N ARG A 341 3.40 -10.93 -3.48
CA ARG A 341 2.82 -11.16 -4.79
C ARG A 341 1.63 -12.11 -4.69
N ALA A 342 0.47 -11.68 -5.16
CA ALA A 342 -0.79 -12.39 -5.02
C ALA A 342 -1.02 -12.88 -3.57
N THR A 343 -0.85 -14.18 -3.33
CA THR A 343 -1.09 -14.81 -2.02
C THR A 343 0.19 -15.01 -1.21
N GLU A 344 1.36 -14.78 -1.80
CA GLU A 344 2.66 -15.18 -1.24
C GLU A 344 3.43 -13.99 -0.69
N ILE A 345 4.06 -14.19 0.46
CA ILE A 345 4.87 -13.20 1.18
C ILE A 345 6.31 -13.70 1.26
N TYR A 346 7.23 -12.91 0.73
CA TYR A 346 8.67 -13.18 0.68
C TYR A 346 9.46 -12.11 1.44
N THR A 347 10.64 -12.49 1.88
CA THR A 347 11.75 -11.56 2.13
C THR A 347 12.80 -11.70 1.03
N ILE A 348 13.41 -10.59 0.64
CA ILE A 348 14.52 -10.53 -0.33
C ILE A 348 15.83 -10.23 0.43
N ASP A 349 16.85 -11.06 0.20
CA ASP A 349 18.23 -10.77 0.59
C ASP A 349 18.81 -9.70 -0.33
N THR A 350 18.99 -8.50 0.21
CA THR A 350 19.47 -7.32 -0.53
C THR A 350 21.00 -7.30 -0.68
N SER A 351 21.72 -8.21 -0.03
CA SER A 351 23.18 -8.31 -0.11
C SER A 351 23.68 -9.05 -1.36
N VAL A 352 22.80 -9.81 -2.03
CA VAL A 352 23.12 -10.60 -3.23
C VAL A 352 22.42 -10.10 -4.47
N ALA A 353 22.90 -10.51 -5.66
CA ALA A 353 22.21 -10.23 -6.91
C ALA A 353 20.79 -10.82 -6.88
N LEU A 354 19.82 -10.08 -7.41
CA LEU A 354 18.43 -10.51 -7.41
C LEU A 354 18.26 -11.73 -8.33
N SER A 355 17.73 -12.80 -7.76
CA SER A 355 17.41 -14.07 -8.42
C SER A 355 16.43 -14.85 -7.53
N SER A 356 16.00 -16.05 -7.94
CA SER A 356 15.15 -16.90 -7.08
C SER A 356 15.81 -17.26 -5.74
N SER A 357 17.14 -17.38 -5.69
CA SER A 357 17.86 -17.70 -4.45
C SER A 357 17.95 -16.52 -3.47
N ALA A 358 17.70 -15.30 -3.95
CA ALA A 358 17.61 -14.12 -3.09
C ALA A 358 16.26 -14.05 -2.36
N LEU A 359 15.27 -14.84 -2.76
CA LEU A 359 13.92 -14.84 -2.18
C LEU A 359 13.77 -15.98 -1.17
N THR A 360 13.17 -15.69 -0.03
CA THR A 360 12.73 -16.69 0.96
C THR A 360 11.24 -16.53 1.21
N LEU A 361 10.45 -17.57 0.92
CA LEU A 361 9.01 -17.59 1.21
C LEU A 361 8.81 -17.62 2.72
N ARG A 362 8.02 -16.67 3.24
CA ARG A 362 7.69 -16.56 4.65
C ARG A 362 6.28 -17.05 4.94
N ALA A 363 5.31 -16.65 4.12
CA ALA A 363 3.92 -17.02 4.33
C ALA A 363 3.13 -17.08 3.03
N ASN A 364 1.98 -17.75 3.06
CA ASN A 364 1.09 -17.88 1.92
C ASN A 364 -0.38 -17.95 2.39
N ALA A 365 -1.21 -17.06 1.85
CA ALA A 365 -2.65 -17.00 2.14
C ALA A 365 -3.46 -18.12 1.47
N GLY A 366 -2.93 -18.75 0.42
CA GLY A 366 -3.54 -19.93 -0.19
C GLY A 366 -3.42 -21.20 0.67
N LEU A 367 -2.74 -21.13 1.81
CA LEU A 367 -2.59 -22.22 2.76
C LEU A 367 -3.48 -21.97 3.99
N TYR A 368 -4.17 -23.03 4.42
CA TYR A 368 -5.35 -22.96 5.29
C TYR A 368 -5.10 -22.30 6.65
N ASN A 369 -4.09 -22.70 7.41
CA ASN A 369 -3.68 -22.04 8.66
C ASN A 369 -2.29 -22.45 9.13
N ALA A 370 -1.72 -21.69 10.07
CA ALA A 370 -0.40 -21.94 10.67
C ALA A 370 -0.30 -23.28 11.43
N THR A 371 -1.43 -23.80 11.94
CA THR A 371 -1.49 -25.05 12.74
C THR A 371 -1.22 -26.28 11.90
N THR A 372 -1.76 -26.32 10.68
CA THR A 372 -1.64 -27.44 9.73
C THR A 372 -0.55 -27.19 8.70
N ASN A 373 -0.30 -25.92 8.37
CA ASN A 373 0.73 -25.48 7.46
C ASN A 373 1.51 -24.34 8.11
N PRO A 374 2.77 -24.52 8.51
CA PRO A 374 3.53 -23.47 9.23
C PRO A 374 3.64 -22.12 8.51
N GLN A 375 3.36 -22.07 7.20
CA GLN A 375 3.37 -20.84 6.39
C GLN A 375 1.96 -20.29 6.10
N GLY A 376 0.90 -20.94 6.59
CA GLY A 376 -0.48 -20.58 6.28
C GLY A 376 -0.99 -19.37 7.05
N LEU A 377 -1.42 -18.34 6.32
CA LEU A 377 -2.00 -17.12 6.89
C LEU A 377 -3.50 -17.24 7.17
N GLY A 378 -4.16 -18.27 6.66
CA GLY A 378 -5.60 -18.42 6.85
C GLY A 378 -6.01 -18.86 8.26
N ILE A 379 -7.31 -18.80 8.53
CA ILE A 379 -7.92 -19.27 9.77
C ILE A 379 -9.10 -20.19 9.50
N ASP A 380 -9.39 -21.09 10.44
CA ASP A 380 -10.44 -22.11 10.38
C ASP A 380 -11.63 -21.82 11.32
N ASP A 381 -11.80 -20.57 11.74
CA ASP A 381 -12.70 -20.23 12.84
C ASP A 381 -13.24 -18.79 12.78
N PRO A 382 -14.57 -18.57 12.86
CA PRO A 382 -15.67 -19.51 12.60
C PRO A 382 -16.07 -19.57 11.10
N HIS A 383 -15.33 -18.87 10.23
CA HIS A 383 -15.77 -18.54 8.87
C HIS A 383 -14.84 -19.01 7.75
N GLU A 384 -13.76 -19.74 8.08
CA GLU A 384 -12.76 -20.22 7.12
C GLU A 384 -12.23 -19.12 6.19
N VAL A 385 -11.28 -18.32 6.68
CA VAL A 385 -10.73 -17.18 5.93
C VAL A 385 -9.35 -17.57 5.42
N TYR A 386 -9.26 -17.97 4.14
CA TYR A 386 -8.02 -18.28 3.45
C TYR A 386 -8.24 -18.23 1.94
N GLY A 387 -7.18 -17.99 1.18
CA GLY A 387 -7.21 -17.99 -0.27
C GLY A 387 -6.42 -16.83 -0.84
N GLN A 388 -6.62 -15.63 -0.29
CA GLN A 388 -6.12 -14.41 -0.91
C GLN A 388 -5.71 -13.34 0.10
N LEU A 389 -4.92 -12.38 -0.39
CA LEU A 389 -4.52 -11.18 0.35
C LEU A 389 -5.22 -9.97 -0.28
N ASN A 390 -5.71 -9.07 0.58
CA ASN A 390 -6.27 -7.78 0.17
C ASN A 390 -5.30 -6.62 0.40
N THR A 391 -4.46 -6.72 1.42
CA THR A 391 -3.47 -5.69 1.73
C THR A 391 -2.33 -6.25 2.57
N ALA A 392 -1.23 -5.53 2.64
CA ALA A 392 -0.10 -5.83 3.50
C ALA A 392 0.59 -4.56 4.00
N ALA A 393 1.12 -4.60 5.22
CA ALA A 393 1.85 -3.50 5.84
C ALA A 393 2.93 -4.03 6.79
N VAL A 394 4.08 -3.37 6.84
CA VAL A 394 5.12 -3.66 7.84
C VAL A 394 4.72 -2.97 9.15
N VAL A 395 4.19 -3.73 10.10
CA VAL A 395 3.64 -3.21 11.35
C VAL A 395 4.66 -3.13 12.48
N ILE A 396 5.76 -3.87 12.39
CA ILE A 396 6.93 -3.73 13.27
C ILE A 396 8.17 -3.86 12.37
N PRO A 397 9.06 -2.88 12.26
CA PRO A 397 10.30 -3.02 11.50
C PRO A 397 11.40 -3.75 12.30
N ALA A 398 12.37 -4.36 11.59
CA ALA A 398 13.40 -5.20 12.19
C ALA A 398 14.55 -4.42 12.84
N ALA A 399 14.91 -3.27 12.26
CA ALA A 399 15.62 -2.28 13.05
C ALA A 399 14.55 -1.55 13.87
N SER A 400 14.84 -1.21 15.13
CA SER A 400 14.33 0.05 15.68
C SER A 400 14.94 1.12 14.79
N ALA A 401 14.45 1.28 13.55
CA ALA A 401 15.10 2.07 12.54
C ALA A 401 15.28 3.43 13.19
N ALA A 402 16.54 3.74 13.54
CA ALA A 402 16.85 4.98 14.22
C ALA A 402 16.21 6.05 13.34
N PRO A 403 15.37 6.90 13.94
CA PRO A 403 14.40 7.69 13.21
C PRO A 403 15.16 8.40 12.10
N ARG A 404 14.72 8.26 10.84
CA ARG A 404 15.03 9.32 9.89
C ARG A 404 14.58 10.58 10.61
N ALA A 405 15.52 11.46 10.94
CA ALA A 405 15.32 12.53 11.90
C ALA A 405 14.31 13.59 11.45
N PHE A 406 13.63 13.37 10.33
CA PHE A 406 12.79 14.32 9.65
C PHE A 406 11.66 13.51 8.98
N ALA A 407 10.43 13.76 9.43
CA ALA A 407 9.20 12.99 9.18
C ALA A 407 9.30 11.50 9.59
N ARG A 408 8.47 11.07 10.56
CA ARG A 408 8.27 9.63 10.78
C ARG A 408 7.76 9.09 9.46
N GLY A 409 8.56 8.22 8.84
CA GLY A 409 8.34 7.77 7.47
C GLY A 409 6.87 7.51 7.24
N ALA A 410 6.36 7.99 6.12
CA ALA A 410 5.08 7.54 5.64
C ALA A 410 5.06 6.03 5.80
N SER A 411 4.15 5.58 6.63
CA SER A 411 3.92 4.17 6.80
C SER A 411 3.17 3.77 5.54
N HIS A 412 3.94 3.42 4.51
CA HIS A 412 3.40 2.97 3.24
C HIS A 412 2.71 1.64 3.49
N THR A 413 1.39 1.70 3.62
CA THR A 413 0.61 0.57 3.15
C THR A 413 0.67 0.69 1.66
N LYS A 414 1.57 -0.07 1.02
CA LYS A 414 1.51 -0.18 -0.43
C LYS A 414 0.36 -1.11 -0.71
N HIS A 415 -0.82 -0.49 -0.69
CA HIS A 415 -2.03 -1.12 -1.07
C HIS A 415 -1.86 -1.51 -2.52
N ALA A 416 -2.04 -2.79 -2.75
CA ALA A 416 -2.25 -3.26 -4.07
C ALA A 416 -3.67 -2.88 -4.42
N LYS A 417 -3.80 -1.86 -5.27
CA LYS A 417 -5.08 -1.55 -5.89
C LYS A 417 -5.67 -2.87 -6.29
N VAL A 418 -6.83 -3.24 -5.76
CA VAL A 418 -7.52 -4.45 -6.19
C VAL A 418 -7.62 -4.33 -7.70
N MET A 419 -6.75 -5.06 -8.42
CA MET A 419 -6.73 -5.03 -9.87
C MET A 419 -7.82 -5.97 -10.30
N LEU A 420 -9.01 -5.43 -10.16
CA LEU A 420 -10.22 -6.10 -10.53
C LEU A 420 -10.10 -6.40 -12.02
N PRO A 421 -10.31 -7.66 -12.42
CA PRO A 421 -10.52 -7.99 -13.82
C PRO A 421 -11.57 -7.03 -14.41
N PRO A 422 -11.48 -6.67 -15.70
CA PRO A 422 -12.45 -5.75 -16.32
C PRO A 422 -13.91 -6.14 -16.08
N GLU A 423 -14.23 -7.44 -16.08
CA GLU A 423 -15.56 -7.96 -15.73
C GLU A 423 -16.00 -7.65 -14.29
N GLU A 424 -15.07 -7.56 -13.34
CA GLU A 424 -15.36 -7.17 -11.97
C GLU A 424 -15.55 -5.66 -11.88
N LEU A 425 -14.70 -4.85 -12.52
CA LEU A 425 -14.91 -3.40 -12.64
C LEU A 425 -16.31 -3.05 -13.18
N GLU A 426 -16.84 -3.86 -14.12
CA GLU A 426 -18.22 -3.73 -14.61
C GLU A 426 -19.29 -4.18 -13.61
N LYS A 427 -19.02 -5.20 -12.77
CA LYS A 427 -19.91 -5.58 -11.66
C LYS A 427 -19.96 -4.50 -10.57
N PHE A 428 -18.83 -3.84 -10.26
CA PHE A 428 -18.79 -2.70 -9.34
C PHE A 428 -19.63 -1.52 -9.87
N LYS A 429 -19.59 -1.25 -11.17
CA LYS A 429 -20.49 -0.26 -11.80
C LYS A 429 -21.96 -0.64 -11.65
N ALA A 430 -22.31 -1.90 -11.89
CA ALA A 430 -23.70 -2.36 -11.77
C ALA A 430 -24.23 -2.24 -10.34
N ALA A 431 -23.41 -2.56 -9.33
CA ALA A 431 -23.76 -2.43 -7.92
C ALA A 431 -23.93 -0.96 -7.49
N ALA A 432 -23.03 -0.06 -7.92
CA ALA A 432 -23.13 1.37 -7.64
C ALA A 432 -24.38 2.01 -8.27
N VAL A 433 -24.71 1.63 -9.51
CA VAL A 433 -25.93 2.10 -10.20
C VAL A 433 -27.19 1.62 -9.48
N GLN A 434 -27.21 0.37 -8.97
CA GLN A 434 -28.34 -0.16 -8.22
C GLN A 434 -28.50 0.53 -6.85
N ALA A 435 -27.40 0.85 -6.16
CA ALA A 435 -27.43 1.58 -4.90
C ALA A 435 -27.96 3.02 -5.06
N ALA A 436 -27.52 3.73 -6.11
CA ALA A 436 -28.02 5.06 -6.47
C ALA A 436 -29.54 5.05 -6.78
N ALA A 437 -29.99 4.07 -7.56
CA ALA A 437 -31.41 3.91 -7.89
C ALA A 437 -32.30 3.54 -6.69
N ALA A 438 -31.72 3.01 -5.61
CA ALA A 438 -32.44 2.71 -4.37
C ALA A 438 -32.56 3.92 -3.43
N GLN A 439 -31.65 4.89 -3.52
CA GLN A 439 -31.69 6.14 -2.77
C GLN A 439 -32.70 7.14 -3.35
N GLU A 440 -32.90 7.17 -4.67
CA GLU A 440 -33.93 8.02 -5.33
C GLU A 440 -35.38 7.56 -5.08
N LYS A 441 -35.57 6.38 -4.49
CA LYS A 441 -36.89 5.81 -4.16
C LYS A 441 -37.29 5.96 -2.69
N LYS A 442 -36.47 6.64 -1.89
CA LYS A 442 -36.81 7.08 -0.53
C LYS A 442 -36.98 8.59 -0.54
#